data_AF-A0AA39XI54-F1
#
_entry.id   AF-A0AA39XI54-F1
#
_cell.length_a   1.000
_cell.length_b   1.000
_cell.length_c   1.000
_cell.angle_alpha   90.00
_cell.angle_beta   90.00
_cell.angle_gamma   90.00
#
_symmetry.space_group_name_H-M   'P 1'
#
loop_
_entity.id
_entity.type
_entity.pdbx_description
1 polymer ?
#
loop_
_entity_poly.entity_id
_entity_poly.type
_entity_poly.pdbx_seq_one_letter_code
_entity_poly.pdbx_strand_id
1 'polypeptide(L)'
;MAFGSLSLSYVLFCVLHFGQFVLAITVCGLYGVELNRAAKAGVHADGKWVFAEVVGGLSAITSVLYFLPFILRFALVWAWNLILFILWIALFGVFGSMYIKEDPEGNSDIQRMKNAVWVVLANAILWLIATIGYFVYWWGHRDRRSRFTGRAKV
;
A
#
# COMPACT_ATOMS: atom_id res chain seq x y z
N MET A 1 -28.88 -8.07 17.96
CA MET A 1 -28.09 -6.82 17.82
C MET A 1 -26.83 -7.09 16.99
N ALA A 2 -26.94 -7.33 15.68
CA ALA A 2 -25.81 -7.73 14.82
C ALA A 2 -25.46 -6.70 13.71
N PHE A 3 -26.12 -5.54 13.70
CA PHE A 3 -25.88 -4.49 12.68
C PHE A 3 -24.72 -3.54 13.03
N GLY A 4 -24.25 -3.51 14.29
CA GLY A 4 -23.20 -2.58 14.73
C GLY A 4 -21.77 -3.01 14.39
N SER A 5 -21.47 -4.31 14.44
CA SER A 5 -20.11 -4.83 14.19
C SER A 5 -19.72 -4.85 12.72
N LEU A 6 -20.68 -5.12 11.83
CA LEU A 6 -20.46 -5.10 10.38
C LEU A 6 -20.15 -3.67 9.86
N SER A 7 -20.81 -2.67 10.45
CA SER A 7 -20.59 -1.25 10.15
C SER A 7 -19.19 -0.79 10.54
N LEU A 8 -18.75 -1.08 11.77
CA LEU A 8 -17.47 -0.62 12.28
C LEU A 8 -16.28 -1.19 11.49
N SER A 9 -16.29 -2.50 11.19
CA SER A 9 -15.24 -3.12 10.39
C SER A 9 -15.14 -2.50 9.00
N TYR A 10 -16.29 -2.26 8.35
CA TYR A 10 -16.32 -1.62 7.04
C TYR A 10 -15.77 -0.18 7.07
N VAL A 11 -16.15 0.61 8.07
CA VAL A 11 -15.62 1.97 8.26
C VAL A 11 -14.10 1.94 8.49
N LEU A 12 -13.59 1.04 9.33
CA LEU A 12 -12.16 0.89 9.57
C LEU A 12 -11.38 0.53 8.30
N PHE A 13 -11.92 -0.38 7.47
CA PHE A 13 -11.33 -0.70 6.17
C PHE A 13 -11.33 0.52 5.23
N CYS A 14 -12.43 1.26 5.16
CA CYS A 14 -12.50 2.47 4.34
C CYS A 14 -11.48 3.53 4.79
N VAL A 15 -11.35 3.75 6.10
CA VAL A 15 -10.35 4.70 6.65
C VAL A 15 -8.93 4.24 6.33
N LEU A 16 -8.64 2.95 6.47
CA LEU A 16 -7.33 2.37 6.14
C LEU A 16 -6.99 2.58 4.66
N HIS A 17 -7.91 2.23 3.75
CA HIS A 17 -7.69 2.34 2.30
C HIS A 17 -7.64 3.81 1.85
N PHE A 18 -8.40 4.69 2.50
CA PHE A 18 -8.30 6.12 2.28
C PHE A 18 -6.92 6.65 2.67
N GLY A 19 -6.39 6.26 3.84
CA GLY A 19 -5.02 6.60 4.24
C GLY A 19 -3.99 6.12 3.22
N GLN A 20 -4.09 4.86 2.80
CA GLN A 20 -3.19 4.29 1.78
C GLN A 20 -3.24 5.04 0.46
N PHE A 21 -4.43 5.43 0.01
CA PHE A 21 -4.65 6.21 -1.20
C PHE A 21 -3.98 7.59 -1.12
N VAL A 22 -4.21 8.32 -0.02
CA VAL A 22 -3.63 9.66 0.20
C VAL A 22 -2.10 9.58 0.22
N LEU A 23 -1.53 8.61 0.94
CA LEU A 23 -0.08 8.44 1.00
C LEU A 23 0.50 8.00 -0.35
N ALA A 24 -0.19 7.14 -1.09
CA ALA A 24 0.24 6.71 -2.42
C ALA A 24 0.29 7.88 -3.43
N ILE A 25 -0.76 8.71 -3.48
CA ILE A 25 -0.78 9.92 -4.32
C ILE A 25 0.28 10.92 -3.88
N THR A 26 0.49 11.08 -2.57
CA THR A 26 1.55 11.96 -2.04
C THR A 26 2.92 11.53 -2.57
N VAL A 27 3.19 10.22 -2.59
CA VAL A 27 4.43 9.63 -3.12
C VAL A 27 4.55 9.84 -4.63
N CYS A 28 3.48 9.62 -5.41
CA CYS A 28 3.45 9.96 -6.84
C CYS A 28 3.75 11.45 -7.08
N GLY A 29 3.15 12.34 -6.29
CA GLY A 29 3.39 13.78 -6.39
C GLY A 29 4.85 14.15 -6.09
N LEU A 30 5.41 13.61 -5.01
CA LEU A 30 6.78 13.91 -4.58
C LEU A 30 7.83 13.43 -5.59
N TYR A 31 7.67 12.22 -6.14
CA TYR A 31 8.65 11.63 -7.06
C TYR A 31 8.36 11.94 -8.54
N GLY A 32 7.10 12.19 -8.89
CA GLY A 32 6.69 12.61 -10.23
C GLY A 32 7.26 13.99 -10.62
N VAL A 33 7.51 14.87 -9.65
CA VAL A 33 8.21 16.15 -9.90
C VAL A 33 9.64 15.90 -10.42
N GLU A 34 10.36 14.92 -9.87
CA GLU A 34 11.72 14.59 -10.31
C GLU A 34 11.72 13.97 -11.71
N LEU A 35 10.73 13.12 -12.02
CA LEU A 35 10.53 12.59 -13.38
C LEU A 35 10.22 13.69 -14.40
N ASN A 36 9.34 14.63 -14.04
CA ASN A 36 9.00 15.76 -14.89
C ASN A 36 10.20 16.69 -15.11
N ARG A 37 11.03 16.89 -14.08
CA ARG A 37 12.28 17.65 -14.19
C ARG A 37 13.27 16.96 -15.13
N ALA A 38 13.43 15.64 -15.01
CA ALA A 38 14.26 14.86 -15.91
C ALA A 38 13.78 14.94 -17.37
N ALA A 39 12.47 14.80 -17.58
CA ALA A 39 11.85 14.92 -18.91
C ALA A 39 12.07 16.32 -19.53
N LYS A 40 11.90 17.38 -18.74
CA LYS A 40 12.15 18.77 -19.19
C LYS A 40 13.62 19.06 -19.50
N ALA A 41 14.54 18.42 -18.77
CA ALA A 41 15.98 18.54 -19.00
C ALA A 41 16.46 17.66 -20.17
N GLY A 42 15.58 16.88 -20.81
CA GLY A 42 15.94 15.97 -21.90
C GLY A 42 16.84 14.81 -21.47
N VAL A 43 16.89 14.51 -20.17
CA VAL A 43 17.68 13.40 -19.63
C VAL A 43 16.80 12.17 -19.39
N HIS A 44 17.40 10.98 -19.42
CA HIS A 44 16.67 9.74 -19.16
C HIS A 44 16.08 9.72 -17.74
N ALA A 45 14.86 9.18 -17.64
CA ALA A 45 14.21 8.94 -16.36
C ALA A 45 14.98 7.87 -15.57
N ASP A 46 15.39 8.21 -14.36
CA ASP A 46 16.04 7.25 -13.47
C ASP A 46 15.04 6.18 -13.01
N GLY A 47 15.44 4.91 -13.12
CA GLY A 47 14.59 3.76 -12.82
C GLY A 47 14.03 3.78 -11.39
N LYS A 48 14.74 4.39 -10.43
CA LYS A 48 14.24 4.50 -9.03
C LYS A 48 12.98 5.35 -8.92
N TRP A 49 12.89 6.42 -9.69
CA TRP A 49 11.73 7.31 -9.69
C TRP A 49 10.55 6.68 -10.43
N VAL A 50 10.83 5.99 -11.55
CA VAL A 50 9.82 5.23 -12.30
C VAL A 50 9.23 4.13 -11.41
N PHE A 51 10.08 3.41 -10.67
CA PHE A 51 9.62 2.39 -9.73
C PHE A 51 8.70 2.99 -8.65
N ALA A 52 9.04 4.15 -8.10
CA ALA A 52 8.20 4.85 -7.14
C ALA A 52 6.81 5.20 -7.70
N GLU A 53 6.77 5.71 -8.94
CA GLU A 53 5.52 6.08 -9.61
C GLU A 53 4.65 4.85 -9.90
N VAL A 54 5.24 3.75 -10.36
CA VAL A 54 4.51 2.50 -10.64
C VAL A 54 3.93 1.91 -9.36
N VAL A 55 4.72 1.84 -8.27
CA VAL A 55 4.26 1.31 -6.98
C VAL A 55 3.18 2.22 -6.37
N GLY A 56 3.38 3.54 -6.43
CA GLY A 56 2.38 4.53 -6.00
C GLY A 56 1.08 4.43 -6.79
N GLY A 57 1.16 4.37 -8.11
CA GLY A 57 -0.01 4.26 -9.00
C GLY A 57 -0.79 2.95 -8.80
N LEU A 58 -0.10 1.81 -8.74
CA LEU A 58 -0.74 0.51 -8.44
C LEU A 58 -1.44 0.53 -7.08
N SER A 59 -0.83 1.17 -6.08
CA SER A 59 -1.39 1.29 -4.74
C SER A 59 -2.61 2.20 -4.73
N ALA A 60 -2.55 3.35 -5.39
CA ALA A 60 -3.67 4.28 -5.50
C ALA A 60 -4.88 3.62 -6.19
N ILE A 61 -4.65 2.94 -7.32
CA ILE A 61 -5.70 2.19 -8.03
C ILE A 61 -6.27 1.10 -7.13
N THR A 62 -5.41 0.31 -6.46
CA THR A 62 -5.86 -0.75 -5.56
C THR A 62 -6.71 -0.20 -4.41
N SER A 63 -6.29 0.88 -3.76
CA SER A 63 -7.04 1.50 -2.67
C SER A 63 -8.42 2.00 -3.12
N VAL A 64 -8.52 2.57 -4.33
CA VAL A 64 -9.82 2.97 -4.91
C VAL A 64 -10.71 1.76 -5.17
N LEU A 65 -10.14 0.69 -5.75
CA LEU A 65 -10.86 -0.55 -6.03
C LEU A 65 -11.40 -1.19 -4.75
N TYR A 66 -10.69 -1.09 -3.63
CA TYR A 66 -11.13 -1.65 -2.35
C TYR A 66 -12.30 -0.92 -1.69
N PHE A 67 -12.69 0.27 -2.17
CA PHE A 67 -13.98 0.86 -1.79
C PHE A 67 -15.16 0.07 -2.36
N LEU A 68 -14.96 -0.69 -3.44
CA LEU A 68 -15.99 -1.57 -4.01
C LEU A 68 -16.04 -2.90 -3.23
N PRO A 69 -17.14 -3.17 -2.50
CA PRO A 69 -17.22 -4.35 -1.62
C PRO A 69 -17.17 -5.69 -2.38
N PHE A 70 -17.39 -5.69 -3.70
CA PHE A 70 -17.27 -6.87 -4.55
C PHE A 70 -15.84 -7.40 -4.63
N ILE A 71 -14.85 -6.51 -4.68
CA ILE A 71 -13.44 -6.87 -4.86
C ILE A 71 -12.89 -7.55 -3.61
N LEU A 72 -13.41 -7.19 -2.44
CA LEU A 72 -13.02 -7.75 -1.14
C LEU A 72 -13.44 -9.23 -0.97
N ARG A 73 -14.34 -9.76 -1.81
CA ARG A 73 -14.79 -11.15 -1.75
C ARG A 73 -13.78 -12.14 -2.34
N PHE A 74 -12.74 -11.66 -3.00
CA PHE A 74 -11.76 -12.52 -3.66
C PHE A 74 -10.76 -13.09 -2.66
N ALA A 75 -10.59 -14.41 -2.65
CA ALA A 75 -9.76 -15.12 -1.67
C ALA A 75 -8.25 -14.76 -1.72
N LEU A 76 -7.78 -14.12 -2.80
CA LEU A 76 -6.38 -13.74 -2.99
C LEU A 76 -6.09 -12.26 -2.64
N VAL A 77 -7.06 -11.53 -2.08
CA VAL A 77 -6.86 -10.13 -1.66
C VAL A 77 -5.71 -9.99 -0.66
N TRP A 78 -5.57 -10.92 0.29
CA TRP A 78 -4.45 -10.91 1.25
C TRP A 78 -3.09 -11.06 0.56
N ALA A 79 -3.00 -11.87 -0.50
CA ALA A 79 -1.76 -12.10 -1.23
C ALA A 79 -1.39 -10.87 -2.08
N TRP A 80 -2.37 -10.20 -2.69
CA TRP A 80 -2.15 -8.94 -3.38
C TRP A 80 -1.66 -7.83 -2.44
N ASN A 81 -2.27 -7.72 -1.25
CA ASN A 81 -1.81 -6.77 -0.22
C ASN A 81 -0.37 -7.05 0.21
N LEU A 82 0.01 -8.32 0.32
CA LEU A 82 1.38 -8.72 0.64
C LEU A 82 2.37 -8.32 -0.46
N ILE A 83 1.98 -8.47 -1.73
CA ILE A 83 2.80 -8.03 -2.86
C ILE A 83 3.02 -6.53 -2.80
N LEU A 84 1.96 -5.74 -2.59
CA LEU A 84 2.08 -4.29 -2.45
C LEU A 84 2.96 -3.92 -1.26
N PHE A 85 2.79 -4.58 -0.11
CA PHE A 85 3.67 -4.39 1.05
C PHE A 85 5.15 -4.62 0.70
N ILE A 86 5.48 -5.72 0.03
CA ILE A 86 6.87 -6.04 -0.37
C ILE A 86 7.42 -4.97 -1.30
N LEU A 87 6.62 -4.49 -2.27
CA LEU A 87 7.01 -3.41 -3.18
C LEU A 87 7.29 -2.11 -2.43
N TRP A 88 6.46 -1.74 -1.45
CA TRP A 88 6.68 -0.57 -0.60
C TRP A 88 7.93 -0.69 0.28
N ILE A 89 8.22 -1.88 0.81
CA ILE A 89 9.45 -2.13 1.57
C ILE A 89 10.69 -2.06 0.67
N ALA A 90 10.62 -2.60 -0.55
CA ALA A 90 11.70 -2.45 -1.53
C ALA A 90 11.93 -0.98 -1.87
N LEU A 91 10.85 -0.21 -2.09
CA LEU A 91 10.91 1.23 -2.34
C LEU A 91 11.56 1.99 -1.17
N PHE A 92 11.15 1.65 0.07
CA PHE A 92 11.76 2.17 1.28
C PHE A 92 13.25 1.81 1.38
N GLY A 93 13.66 0.59 1.01
CA GLY A 93 15.06 0.19 1.01
C GLY A 93 15.91 1.01 0.04
N VAL A 94 15.40 1.25 -1.17
CA VAL A 94 16.08 2.06 -2.19
C VAL A 94 16.27 3.49 -1.71
N PHE A 95 15.20 4.17 -1.30
CA PHE A 95 15.31 5.57 -0.86
C PHE A 95 15.89 5.73 0.54
N GLY A 96 15.68 4.76 1.42
CA GLY A 96 16.23 4.75 2.76
C GLY A 96 17.74 4.65 2.76
N SER A 97 18.32 3.83 1.89
CA SER A 97 19.78 3.74 1.74
C SER A 97 20.40 5.04 1.20
N MET A 98 19.67 5.78 0.36
CA MET A 98 20.12 7.02 -0.26
C MET A 98 20.00 8.24 0.66
N TYR A 99 18.88 8.37 1.38
CA TYR A 99 18.55 9.62 2.06
C TYR A 99 18.66 9.57 3.59
N ILE A 100 18.58 8.40 4.25
CA ILE A 100 18.56 8.37 5.73
C ILE A 100 19.90 8.83 6.31
N LYS A 101 21.02 8.46 5.68
CA LYS A 101 22.38 8.74 6.17
C LYS A 101 22.99 10.03 5.63
N GLU A 102 22.40 10.61 4.58
CA GLU A 102 22.93 11.79 3.91
C GLU A 102 22.76 13.04 4.79
N ASP A 103 23.79 13.87 4.94
CA ASP A 103 23.63 15.16 5.64
C ASP A 103 22.98 16.18 4.68
N PRO A 104 21.85 16.82 5.04
CA PRO A 104 21.19 17.75 4.12
C PRO A 104 22.02 18.98 3.77
N GLU A 105 23.09 19.34 4.50
CA GLU A 105 23.96 20.52 4.25
C GLU A 105 23.18 21.83 3.94
N GLY A 106 21.97 21.99 4.49
CA GLY A 106 21.08 23.13 4.22
C GLY A 106 20.26 23.06 2.92
N ASN A 107 20.36 21.98 2.16
CA ASN A 107 19.57 21.73 0.96
C ASN A 107 18.15 21.23 1.31
N SER A 108 17.16 22.07 1.04
CA SER A 108 15.75 21.80 1.29
C SER A 108 15.19 20.61 0.49
N ASP A 109 15.75 20.30 -0.69
CA ASP A 109 15.33 19.16 -1.50
C ASP A 109 15.73 17.83 -0.84
N ILE A 110 16.91 17.75 -0.23
CA ILE A 110 17.38 16.55 0.50
C ILE A 110 16.52 16.35 1.75
N GLN A 111 16.20 17.42 2.46
CA GLN A 111 15.32 17.36 3.63
C GLN A 111 13.89 16.92 3.25
N ARG A 112 13.37 17.38 2.11
CA ARG A 112 12.09 16.91 1.55
C ARG A 112 12.14 15.40 1.28
N MET A 113 13.20 14.92 0.64
CA MET A 113 13.35 13.49 0.32
C MET A 113 13.50 12.62 1.57
N LYS A 114 14.20 13.10 2.61
CA LYS A 114 14.22 12.44 3.92
C LYS A 114 12.83 12.28 4.52
N ASN A 115 12.01 13.33 4.48
CA ASN A 115 10.63 13.25 4.96
C ASN A 115 9.78 12.30 4.10
N ALA A 116 10.00 12.29 2.78
CA ALA A 116 9.32 11.37 1.86
C ALA A 116 9.59 9.89 2.20
N VAL A 117 10.81 9.54 2.61
CA VAL A 117 11.15 8.18 3.05
C VAL A 117 10.27 7.70 4.21
N TRP A 118 9.95 8.59 5.16
CA TRP A 118 9.04 8.25 6.25
C TRP A 118 7.60 8.09 5.79
N VAL A 119 7.16 8.87 4.79
CA VAL A 119 5.84 8.70 4.16
C VAL A 119 5.73 7.35 3.46
N VAL A 120 6.79 6.93 2.75
CA VAL A 120 6.88 5.60 2.12
C VAL A 120 6.77 4.50 3.17
N LEU A 121 7.50 4.63 4.30
CA LEU A 121 7.44 3.66 5.39
C LEU A 121 6.06 3.60 6.05
N ALA A 122 5.43 4.76 6.29
CA ALA A 122 4.09 4.82 6.86
C ALA A 122 3.08 4.07 5.96
N ASN A 123 3.17 4.27 4.64
CA ASN A 123 2.30 3.55 3.72
C ASN A 123 2.59 2.05 3.69
N ALA A 124 3.86 1.65 3.75
CA ALA A 124 4.25 0.24 3.87
C ALA A 124 3.60 -0.41 5.10
N ILE A 125 3.63 0.27 6.26
CA ILE A 125 3.01 -0.23 7.48
C ILE A 125 1.49 -0.40 7.32
N LEU A 126 0.81 0.54 6.65
CA LEU A 126 -0.63 0.39 6.36
C LEU A 126 -0.91 -0.84 5.49
N TRP A 127 -0.09 -1.09 4.47
CA TRP A 127 -0.19 -2.31 3.64
C TRP A 127 0.07 -3.60 4.44
N LEU A 128 0.96 -3.57 5.43
CA LEU A 128 1.18 -4.70 6.33
C LEU A 128 -0.06 -4.95 7.20
N ILE A 129 -0.62 -3.91 7.81
CA ILE A 129 -1.84 -4.00 8.62
C ILE A 129 -2.99 -4.57 7.77
N ALA A 130 -3.15 -4.08 6.54
CA ALA A 130 -4.13 -4.63 5.60
C ALA A 130 -3.88 -6.11 5.34
N THR A 131 -2.65 -6.49 5.00
CA THR A 131 -2.25 -7.87 4.72
C THR A 131 -2.63 -8.81 5.86
N ILE A 132 -2.27 -8.44 7.09
CA ILE A 132 -2.59 -9.22 8.29
C ILE A 132 -4.11 -9.28 8.51
N GLY A 133 -4.81 -8.15 8.41
CA GLY A 133 -6.26 -8.09 8.59
C GLY A 133 -7.03 -8.99 7.62
N TYR A 134 -6.69 -8.92 6.33
CA TYR A 134 -7.30 -9.77 5.30
C TYR A 134 -6.90 -11.24 5.43
N PHE A 135 -5.65 -11.53 5.83
CA PHE A 135 -5.20 -12.89 6.07
C PHE A 135 -5.95 -13.54 7.24
N VAL A 136 -6.10 -12.83 8.37
CA VAL A 136 -6.84 -13.31 9.54
C VAL A 136 -8.32 -13.52 9.19
N TYR A 137 -8.93 -12.58 8.46
CA TYR A 137 -10.31 -12.71 8.01
C TYR A 137 -10.50 -13.95 7.14
N TRP A 138 -9.65 -14.14 6.12
CA TRP A 138 -9.71 -15.28 5.23
C TRP A 138 -9.41 -16.60 5.96
N TRP A 139 -8.41 -16.64 6.84
CA TRP A 139 -8.09 -17.84 7.62
C TRP A 139 -9.25 -18.28 8.52
N GLY A 140 -9.96 -17.31 9.12
CA GLY A 140 -11.15 -17.58 9.94
C GLY A 140 -12.39 -18.02 9.15
N HIS A 141 -12.55 -17.56 7.90
CA HIS A 141 -13.71 -17.84 7.05
C HIS A 141 -13.46 -18.90 5.96
N ARG A 142 -12.22 -19.40 5.82
CA ARG A 142 -11.90 -20.53 4.96
C ARG A 142 -12.71 -21.72 5.45
N ASP A 143 -13.63 -22.22 4.61
CA ASP A 143 -14.46 -23.39 4.91
C ASP A 143 -13.60 -24.57 5.37
N ARG A 144 -13.52 -24.77 6.69
CA ARG A 144 -12.93 -25.97 7.31
C ARG A 144 -13.83 -27.20 7.19
N ARG A 145 -14.95 -27.10 6.49
CA ARG A 145 -15.86 -28.22 6.24
C ARG A 145 -15.56 -28.81 4.88
N SER A 146 -14.67 -29.78 4.85
CA SER A 146 -14.64 -30.75 3.76
C SER A 146 -16.06 -31.33 3.60
N ARG A 147 -16.73 -31.02 2.49
CA ARG A 147 -18.04 -31.61 2.11
C ARG A 147 -17.97 -33.14 1.96
N PHE A 148 -16.78 -33.72 2.04
CA PHE A 148 -16.49 -35.15 1.94
C PHE A 148 -16.50 -35.92 3.26
N THR A 149 -16.67 -35.25 4.41
CA THR A 149 -16.97 -35.97 5.67
C THR A 149 -18.44 -35.77 5.97
N GLY A 150 -19.23 -36.85 5.96
CA GLY A 150 -20.69 -36.87 6.12
C GLY A 150 -21.18 -36.41 7.50
N ARG A 151 -20.76 -35.23 7.95
CA ARG A 151 -21.09 -34.60 9.24
C ARG A 151 -21.66 -33.20 9.03
N ALA A 152 -22.51 -33.03 8.01
CA ALA A 152 -23.40 -31.88 7.96
C ALA A 152 -24.50 -32.10 9.01
N LYS A 153 -24.45 -31.36 10.12
CA LYS A 153 -25.63 -31.14 10.95
C LYS A 153 -26.55 -30.18 10.21
N VAL A 154 -27.76 -30.67 9.92
CA VAL A 154 -28.94 -29.93 9.46
C VAL A 154 -29.36 -28.89 10.49
#